data_AF-A0A937WKW8-F1
#
_entry.id   AF-A0A937WKW8-F1
#
_cell.length_a   1.000
_cell.length_b   1.000
_cell.length_c   1.000
_cell.angle_alpha   90.00
_cell.angle_beta   90.00
_cell.angle_gamma   90.00
#
_symmetry.space_group_name_H-M   'P 1'
#
loop_
_entity.id
_entity.type
_entity.pdbx_description
1 polymer ?
#
loop_
_entity_poly.entity_id
_entity_poly.type
_entity_poly.pdbx_seq_one_letter_code
_entity_poly.pdbx_strand_id
1 'polypeptide(L)'
;MKTIEISIQEEDFEFISAKANIERKPIQGLLADVFQDWLQKERKRNEVRKLIYKIGEGLGEGPGDLARNHDKYLYGGDKPL
;
A
#
# COMPACT_ATOMS: atom_id res chain seq x y z
N MET A 1 4.66 17.47 -15.49
CA MET A 1 5.30 16.41 -14.68
C MET A 1 5.26 16.89 -13.23
N LYS A 2 4.76 16.09 -12.28
CA LYS A 2 4.81 16.46 -10.85
C LYS A 2 6.12 15.94 -10.27
N THR A 3 6.92 16.82 -9.69
CA THR A 3 8.14 16.46 -8.97
C THR A 3 7.78 16.29 -7.49
N ILE A 4 8.31 15.24 -6.87
CA ILE A 4 8.14 14.97 -5.44
C ILE A 4 9.53 15.04 -4.82
N GLU A 5 9.66 15.85 -3.76
CA GLU A 5 10.87 15.88 -2.93
C GLU A 5 10.68 14.91 -1.77
N ILE A 6 11.69 14.06 -1.56
CA ILE A 6 11.69 13.05 -0.50
C ILE A 6 12.94 13.25 0.33
N SER A 7 12.74 13.50 1.63
CA SER A 7 13.84 13.49 2.60
C SER A 7 13.98 12.07 3.14
N ILE A 8 15.17 11.53 3.05
CA ILE A 8 15.55 10.20 3.57
C ILE A 8 16.73 10.36 4.51
N GLN A 9 16.80 9.51 5.52
CA GLN A 9 17.96 9.46 6.42
C GLN A 9 19.17 8.93 5.64
N GLU A 10 20.37 9.30 6.09
CA GLU A 10 21.62 8.91 5.45
C GLU A 10 21.77 7.37 5.37
N GLU A 11 21.43 6.68 6.46
CA GLU A 11 21.45 5.21 6.57
C GLU A 11 20.56 4.54 5.50
N ASP A 12 19.37 5.08 5.27
CA ASP A 12 18.45 4.60 4.24
C ASP A 12 18.97 4.89 2.83
N PHE A 13 19.62 6.04 2.64
CA PHE A 13 20.21 6.41 1.35
C PHE A 13 21.36 5.49 0.95
N GLU A 14 22.22 5.10 1.89
CA GLU A 14 23.29 4.13 1.63
C GLU A 14 22.72 2.78 1.18
N PHE A 15 21.69 2.29 1.88
CA PHE A 15 21.00 1.06 1.50
C PHE A 15 20.38 1.13 0.10
N ILE A 16 19.66 2.21 -0.20
CA ILE A 16 19.04 2.43 -1.52
C ILE A 16 20.12 2.51 -2.60
N SER A 17 21.23 3.21 -2.34
CA SER A 17 22.34 3.37 -3.28
C SER A 17 23.02 2.04 -3.58
N ALA A 18 23.29 1.23 -2.55
CA ALA A 18 23.85 -0.11 -2.71
C ALA A 18 22.93 -0.99 -3.58
N LYS A 19 21.62 -0.94 -3.34
CA LYS A 19 20.64 -1.69 -4.13
C LYS A 19 20.57 -1.22 -5.57
N ALA A 20 20.58 0.10 -5.81
CA ALA A 20 20.56 0.67 -7.16
C ALA A 20 21.79 0.25 -7.97
N ASN A 21 22.96 0.20 -7.32
CA ASN A 21 24.19 -0.31 -7.93
C ASN A 21 24.10 -1.79 -8.31
N ILE A 22 23.58 -2.65 -7.42
CA ILE A 22 23.36 -4.07 -7.71
C ILE A 22 22.44 -4.26 -8.92
N GLU A 23 21.36 -3.48 -8.98
CA GLU A 23 20.38 -3.55 -10.08
C GLU A 23 20.80 -2.80 -11.35
N ARG A 24 21.97 -2.13 -11.34
CA ARG A 24 22.50 -1.30 -12.43
C ARG A 24 21.51 -0.24 -12.92
N LYS A 25 20.83 0.40 -11.97
CA LYS A 25 19.83 1.45 -12.23
C LYS A 25 20.22 2.76 -11.54
N PRO A 26 19.82 3.92 -12.08
CA PRO A 26 19.86 5.16 -11.32
C PRO A 26 18.92 5.07 -10.10
N ILE A 27 19.29 5.70 -8.99
CA ILE A 27 18.51 5.70 -7.74
C ILE A 27 17.06 6.14 -8.00
N GLN A 28 16.86 7.18 -8.82
CA GLN A 28 15.52 7.67 -9.16
C GLN A 28 14.69 6.61 -9.90
N GLY A 29 15.33 5.80 -10.75
CA GLY A 29 14.66 4.71 -11.46
C GLY A 29 14.26 3.58 -10.52
N LEU A 30 15.16 3.17 -9.61
CA LEU A 30 14.84 2.18 -8.58
C LEU A 30 13.67 2.64 -7.70
N LEU A 31 13.70 3.90 -7.23
CA LEU A 31 12.62 4.44 -6.40
C LEU A 31 11.30 4.49 -7.17
N ALA A 32 11.30 4.91 -8.43
CA ALA A 32 10.10 4.92 -9.26
C ALA A 32 9.46 3.53 -9.38
N ASP A 33 10.28 2.50 -9.65
CA ASP A 33 9.83 1.10 -9.73
C ASP A 33 9.21 0.65 -8.39
N VAL A 34 9.90 0.91 -7.27
CA VAL A 34 9.44 0.54 -5.92
C VAL A 34 8.12 1.22 -5.58
N PHE A 35 8.00 2.52 -5.84
CA PHE A 35 6.75 3.25 -5.59
C PHE A 35 5.62 2.77 -6.48
N GLN A 36 5.89 2.49 -7.76
CA GLN A 36 4.90 1.96 -8.69
C GLN A 36 4.38 0.60 -8.22
N ASP A 37 5.26 -0.32 -7.83
CA ASP A 37 4.91 -1.62 -7.28
C ASP A 37 4.08 -1.51 -6.01
N TRP A 38 4.47 -0.62 -5.10
CA TRP A 38 3.73 -0.37 -3.87
C TRP A 38 2.33 0.18 -4.15
N LEU A 39 2.21 1.17 -5.05
CA LEU A 39 0.93 1.75 -5.44
C LEU A 39 0.00 0.73 -6.11
N GLN A 40 0.53 -0.15 -6.96
CA GLN A 40 -0.27 -1.22 -7.58
C GLN A 40 -0.78 -2.21 -6.55
N LYS A 41 0.08 -2.61 -5.59
CA LYS A 41 -0.32 -3.49 -4.48
C LYS A 41 -1.38 -2.83 -3.61
N GLU A 42 -1.23 -1.54 -3.31
CA GLU A 42 -2.20 -0.80 -2.50
C GLU A 42 -3.55 -0.64 -3.22
N ARG A 43 -3.53 -0.36 -4.52
CA ARG A 43 -4.75 -0.32 -5.34
C ARG A 43 -5.49 -1.65 -5.30
N LYS A 44 -4.78 -2.76 -5.52
CA LYS A 44 -5.37 -4.10 -5.47
C LYS A 44 -5.95 -4.41 -4.10
N ARG A 45 -5.25 -4.04 -3.02
CA ARG A 45 -5.78 -4.17 -1.64
C ARG A 45 -7.08 -3.39 -1.49
N ASN A 46 -7.11 -2.13 -1.92
CA ASN A 46 -8.31 -1.29 -1.83
C ASN A 46 -9.49 -1.81 -2.67
N GLU A 47 -9.23 -2.36 -3.85
CA GLU A 47 -10.26 -3.01 -4.66
C GLU A 47 -10.86 -4.23 -3.95
N VAL A 48 -10.01 -5.07 -3.34
CA VAL A 48 -10.46 -6.22 -2.53
C VAL A 48 -11.27 -5.75 -1.32
N ARG A 49 -10.82 -4.70 -0.61
CA ARG A 49 -11.57 -4.12 0.52
C ARG A 49 -12.96 -3.67 0.11
N LYS A 50 -13.07 -2.94 -1.01
CA LYS A 50 -14.37 -2.50 -1.55
C LYS A 50 -15.26 -3.67 -1.91
N LEU A 51 -14.69 -4.75 -2.47
CA LEU A 51 -15.44 -5.96 -2.79
C LEU A 51 -16.00 -6.63 -1.53
N ILE A 52 -15.18 -6.81 -0.50
CA ILE A 52 -15.60 -7.41 0.78
C ILE A 52 -16.70 -6.56 1.41
N TYR A 53 -16.53 -5.23 1.43
CA TYR A 53 -17.55 -4.31 1.93
C TYR A 53 -18.88 -4.50 1.20
N LYS A 54 -18.86 -4.55 -0.15
CA LYS A 54 -20.04 -4.74 -0.98
C LYS A 54 -20.70 -6.10 -0.78
N ILE A 55 -19.92 -7.16 -0.59
CA ILE A 55 -20.45 -8.48 -0.21
C ILE A 55 -21.20 -8.37 1.13
N GLY A 56 -20.66 -7.61 2.08
CA GLY A 56 -21.30 -7.35 3.37
C GLY A 56 -22.67 -6.69 3.30
N GLU A 57 -22.95 -5.88 2.27
CA GLU A 57 -24.28 -5.29 2.04
C GLU A 57 -25.35 -6.33 1.70
N GLY A 58 -24.96 -7.45 1.10
CA GLY A 58 -25.85 -8.56 0.77
C GLY A 58 -25.98 -9.62 1.86
N LEU A 59 -25.27 -9.47 2.98
CA LEU A 59 -25.27 -10.40 4.09
C LEU A 59 -26.12 -9.86 5.25
N GLY A 60 -26.74 -10.77 6.01
CA GLY A 60 -27.48 -10.44 7.23
C GLY A 60 -26.58 -9.89 8.35
N GLU A 61 -27.20 -9.46 9.45
CA GLU A 61 -26.48 -8.98 10.64
C GLU A 61 -25.49 -10.02 11.19
N GLY A 62 -24.31 -9.56 11.61
CA GLY A 62 -23.16 -10.39 11.98
C GLY A 62 -22.15 -10.53 10.83
N PRO A 63 -22.35 -11.43 9.85
CA PRO A 63 -21.43 -11.57 8.71
C PRO A 63 -21.29 -10.30 7.88
N GLY A 64 -22.37 -9.53 7.70
CA GLY A 64 -22.34 -8.24 7.02
C GLY A 64 -21.58 -7.15 7.80
N ASP A 65 -21.58 -7.22 9.13
CA ASP A 65 -20.80 -6.32 9.98
C ASP A 65 -19.30 -6.65 9.93
N LEU A 66 -18.95 -7.94 10.04
CA LEU A 66 -17.57 -8.42 9.90
C LEU A 66 -16.96 -8.03 8.55
N ALA A 67 -17.71 -8.15 7.45
CA ALA A 67 -17.23 -7.78 6.13
C ALA A 67 -17.02 -6.26 5.97
N ARG A 68 -17.99 -5.44 6.44
CA ARG A 68 -17.91 -3.98 6.33
C ARG A 68 -16.84 -3.37 7.24
N ASN A 69 -16.58 -4.00 8.39
CA ASN A 69 -15.64 -3.54 9.40
C ASN A 69 -14.39 -4.44 9.49
N HIS A 70 -14.06 -5.22 8.45
CA HIS A 70 -13.01 -6.24 8.51
C HIS A 70 -11.64 -5.69 8.92
N ASP A 71 -11.25 -4.49 8.47
CA ASP A 71 -9.97 -3.86 8.84
C ASP A 71 -9.88 -3.61 10.35
N LYS A 72 -10.99 -3.23 11.00
CA LYS A 72 -11.07 -3.05 12.45
C LYS A 72 -10.82 -4.36 13.19
N TYR A 73 -11.41 -5.46 12.70
CA TYR A 73 -11.24 -6.79 13.31
C TYR A 73 -9.84 -7.38 13.08
N LEU A 74 -9.23 -7.12 11.91
CA LEU A 74 -7.92 -7.68 11.56
C LEU A 74 -6.74 -6.89 12.13
N TYR A 75 -6.87 -5.56 12.23
CA TYR A 75 -5.74 -4.67 12.53
C TYR A 75 -5.96 -3.81 13.77
N GLY A 76 -7.10 -3.95 14.46
CA GLY A 76 -7.35 -3.28 15.74
C GLY A 76 -7.45 -1.75 15.66
N GLY A 77 -7.64 -1.17 14.48
CA GLY A 77 -7.68 0.28 14.28
C GLY A 77 -8.78 0.71 13.33
N ASP A 78 -9.44 1.82 13.64
CA ASP A 78 -10.37 2.54 12.76
C ASP A 78 -9.56 3.24 11.65
N LYS A 79 -9.07 2.48 10.67
CA LYS A 79 -8.64 3.09 9.40
C LYS A 79 -9.86 3.23 8.52
N PRO A 80 -10.37 4.46 8.28
CA PRO A 80 -11.45 4.64 7.32
C PRO A 80 -10.95 4.25 5.92
N LEU A 81 -11.87 3.68 5.13
CA LEU A 81 -11.70 3.42 3.70
C LEU A 81 -11.37 4.70 2.92
#